data_AF-Q3YAM1-F1
#
_entry.id   AF-Q3YAM1-F1
#
_cell.length_a   1.000
_cell.length_b   1.000
_cell.length_c   1.000
_cell.angle_alpha   90.00
_cell.angle_beta   90.00
_cell.angle_gamma   90.00
#
_symmetry.space_group_name_H-M   'P 1'
#
loop_
_entity.id
_entity.type
_entity.pdbx_description
1 polymer ?
#
loop_
_entity_poly.entity_id
_entity_poly.type
_entity_poly.pdbx_seq_one_letter_code
_entity_poly.pdbx_strand_id
1 'polypeptide(L)'
;SCLIRKPLRSLHCHVCNSCVARYDQHCLWTGRCIGFGNHHYYIFFLFFLSMVCGWIIYGSFIYWSNHCATTFKEDGLWTYLNQIVACSPWVLYILMLATFHFSWSTFLLLNQLFQIAFLGLTSHERISLLKQSKHMKQTLSLRKTPYNLGFMQNLADFFQCGCFGLVKPCVVDWTS
;
A
#
# COMPACT_ATOMS: atom_id res chain seq x y z
N SER A 1 -12.77 -25.74 -1.72
CA SER A 1 -13.12 -25.20 -0.38
C SER A 1 -12.31 -25.91 0.67
N CYS A 2 -11.71 -25.20 1.63
CA CYS A 2 -10.92 -25.81 2.70
C CYS A 2 -11.84 -26.48 3.73
N LEU A 3 -11.53 -27.71 4.19
CA LEU A 3 -12.23 -28.41 5.26
C LEU A 3 -11.73 -27.95 6.65
N ILE A 4 -11.65 -26.63 6.86
CA ILE A 4 -11.20 -26.03 8.12
C ILE A 4 -12.30 -25.14 8.68
N ARG A 5 -12.35 -25.00 10.01
CA ARG A 5 -13.17 -23.97 10.65
C ARG A 5 -12.70 -22.61 10.11
N LYS A 6 -13.64 -21.77 9.66
CA LYS A 6 -13.30 -20.48 9.06
C LYS A 6 -12.99 -19.47 10.18
N PRO A 7 -11.72 -19.10 10.44
CA PRO A 7 -11.43 -18.05 11.41
C PRO A 7 -12.07 -16.74 10.94
N LEU A 8 -12.38 -15.85 11.88
CA LEU A 8 -13.03 -14.56 11.61
C LEU A 8 -12.26 -13.82 10.49
N ARG A 9 -12.91 -13.08 9.59
CA ARG A 9 -12.19 -12.29 8.55
C ARG A 9 -11.30 -13.10 7.58
N SER A 10 -11.38 -14.43 7.56
CA SER A 10 -10.64 -15.25 6.59
C SER A 10 -11.38 -15.42 5.27
N LEU A 11 -10.62 -15.67 4.20
CA LEU A 11 -11.16 -15.88 2.86
C LEU A 11 -10.36 -16.95 2.11
N HIS A 12 -11.04 -17.78 1.33
CA HIS A 12 -10.41 -18.74 0.43
C HIS A 12 -10.03 -18.04 -0.88
N CYS A 13 -8.74 -17.96 -1.17
CA CYS A 13 -8.27 -17.47 -2.46
C CYS A 13 -8.18 -18.64 -3.44
N HIS A 14 -8.97 -18.59 -4.52
CA HIS A 14 -8.96 -19.61 -5.56
C HIS A 14 -7.63 -19.65 -6.33
N VAL A 15 -6.95 -18.51 -6.48
CA VAL A 15 -5.66 -18.43 -7.19
C VAL A 15 -4.56 -19.16 -6.42
N CYS A 16 -4.47 -18.92 -5.12
CA CYS A 16 -3.50 -19.61 -4.26
C CYS A 16 -3.99 -20.98 -3.76
N ASN A 17 -5.23 -21.35 -4.06
CA ASN A 17 -5.94 -22.53 -3.57
C ASN A 17 -5.79 -22.74 -2.04
N SER A 18 -5.87 -21.66 -1.27
CA SER A 18 -5.63 -21.68 0.18
C SER A 18 -6.52 -20.70 0.92
N CYS A 19 -6.78 -20.99 2.20
CA CYS A 19 -7.53 -20.13 3.09
C CYS A 19 -6.58 -19.20 3.85
N VAL A 20 -6.84 -17.89 3.78
CA VAL A 20 -5.96 -16.85 4.30
C VAL A 20 -6.66 -16.13 5.44
N ALA A 21 -6.05 -16.14 6.64
CA ALA A 21 -6.52 -15.42 7.81
C ALA A 21 -6.38 -13.90 7.62
N ARG A 22 -7.37 -13.13 8.10
CA ARG A 22 -7.46 -11.66 7.93
C ARG A 22 -7.09 -11.23 6.50
N TYR A 23 -7.79 -11.76 5.52
CA TYR A 23 -7.46 -11.57 4.12
C TYR A 23 -7.56 -10.09 3.71
N ASP A 24 -6.51 -9.57 3.07
CA ASP A 24 -6.50 -8.24 2.47
C ASP A 24 -6.73 -8.29 0.96
N GLN A 25 -5.84 -8.97 0.25
CA GLN A 25 -5.89 -9.09 -1.21
C GLN A 25 -4.97 -10.21 -1.73
N HIS A 26 -5.21 -10.65 -2.96
CA HIS A 26 -4.24 -11.41 -3.73
C HIS A 26 -3.38 -10.42 -4.53
N CYS A 27 -2.10 -10.31 -4.18
CA CYS A 27 -1.21 -9.35 -4.81
C CYS A 27 -0.53 -10.00 -6.02
N LEU A 28 -0.81 -9.47 -7.21
CA LEU A 28 -0.20 -9.96 -8.46
C LEU A 28 1.32 -9.75 -8.49
N TRP A 29 1.81 -8.68 -7.85
CA TRP A 29 3.23 -8.31 -7.85
C TRP A 29 4.09 -9.25 -7.01
N THR A 30 3.58 -9.74 -5.89
CA THR A 30 4.29 -10.72 -5.05
C THR A 30 3.90 -12.16 -5.39
N GLY A 31 2.91 -12.36 -6.26
CA GLY A 31 2.36 -13.67 -6.60
C GLY A 31 1.76 -14.42 -5.40
N ARG A 32 1.39 -13.70 -4.33
CA ARG A 32 0.95 -14.27 -3.05
C ARG A 32 -0.23 -13.50 -2.46
N CYS A 33 -1.00 -14.19 -1.63
CA CYS A 33 -2.01 -13.51 -0.82
C CYS A 33 -1.38 -12.72 0.32
N ILE A 34 -1.96 -11.55 0.57
CA ILE A 34 -1.66 -10.71 1.72
C ILE A 34 -2.76 -10.93 2.77
N GLY A 35 -2.35 -11.23 3.99
CA GLY A 35 -3.22 -11.42 5.14
C GLY A 35 -2.43 -11.35 6.44
N PHE A 36 -2.98 -11.88 7.53
CA PHE A 36 -2.43 -11.70 8.88
C PHE A 36 -0.91 -11.91 8.99
N GLY A 37 -0.39 -13.03 8.49
CA GLY A 37 1.03 -13.39 8.67
C GLY A 37 2.04 -12.58 7.84
N ASN A 38 1.58 -11.78 6.87
CA ASN A 38 2.48 -11.03 5.99
C ASN A 38 2.04 -9.60 5.63
N HIS A 39 0.95 -9.11 6.22
CA HIS A 39 0.43 -7.78 5.90
C HIS A 39 1.44 -6.68 6.27
N HIS A 40 2.12 -6.77 7.42
CA HIS A 40 3.15 -5.80 7.80
C HIS A 40 4.35 -5.80 6.83
N TYR A 41 4.79 -6.96 6.34
CA TYR A 41 5.84 -7.03 5.33
C TYR A 41 5.42 -6.37 4.03
N TYR A 42 4.15 -6.48 3.65
CA TYR A 42 3.61 -5.78 2.49
C TYR A 42 3.62 -4.25 2.67
N ILE A 43 3.29 -3.75 3.87
CA ILE A 43 3.41 -2.31 4.19
C ILE A 43 4.86 -1.85 4.10
N PHE A 44 5.80 -2.60 4.67
CA PHE A 44 7.23 -2.27 4.56
C PHE A 44 7.72 -2.33 3.12
N PHE A 45 7.30 -3.32 2.34
CA PHE A 45 7.61 -3.40 0.91
C PHE A 45 7.17 -2.13 0.17
N LEU A 46 5.92 -1.68 0.37
CA LEU A 46 5.43 -0.44 -0.24
C LEU A 46 6.25 0.78 0.21
N PHE A 47 6.56 0.88 1.51
CA PHE A 47 7.35 1.97 2.06
C PHE A 47 8.76 2.05 1.44
N PHE A 48 9.49 0.93 1.42
CA PHE A 48 10.83 0.88 0.85
C PHE A 48 10.81 1.08 -0.67
N LEU A 49 9.79 0.58 -1.37
CA LEU A 49 9.61 0.83 -2.80
C LEU A 49 9.42 2.34 -3.08
N SER A 50 8.56 3.01 -2.32
CA SER A 50 8.38 4.47 -2.41
C SER A 50 9.69 5.20 -2.12
N MET A 51 10.43 4.80 -1.08
CA MET A 51 11.71 5.44 -0.72
C MET A 51 12.74 5.30 -1.85
N VAL A 52 12.94 4.10 -2.38
CA VAL A 52 13.90 3.84 -3.47
C VAL A 52 13.51 4.59 -4.74
N CYS A 53 12.23 4.60 -5.11
CA CYS A 53 11.78 5.35 -6.28
C CYS A 53 11.98 6.86 -6.09
N GLY A 54 11.70 7.39 -4.89
CA GLY A 54 11.98 8.79 -4.55
C GLY A 54 13.46 9.14 -4.65
N TRP A 55 14.34 8.25 -4.20
CA TRP A 55 15.79 8.41 -4.33
C TRP A 55 16.24 8.43 -5.80
N ILE A 56 15.70 7.54 -6.64
CA ILE A 56 16.00 7.50 -8.08
C ILE A 56 15.52 8.77 -8.79
N ILE A 57 14.31 9.25 -8.45
CA ILE A 57 13.77 10.52 -8.99
C ILE A 57 14.72 11.67 -8.62
N TYR A 58 15.10 11.79 -7.35
CA TYR A 58 16.05 12.80 -6.90
C TYR A 58 17.40 12.71 -7.64
N GLY A 59 17.97 11.50 -7.73
CA GLY A 59 19.21 11.25 -8.46
C GLY A 59 19.14 11.60 -9.95
N SER A 60 17.97 11.41 -10.59
CA SER A 60 17.75 11.78 -12.00
C SER A 60 17.82 13.30 -12.19
N PHE A 61 17.22 14.07 -11.28
CA PHE A 61 17.31 15.54 -11.31
C PHE A 61 18.74 16.04 -11.04
N ILE A 62 19.45 15.44 -10.09
CA ILE A 62 20.86 15.76 -9.82
C ILE A 62 21.74 15.46 -11.03
N TYR A 63 21.52 14.32 -11.69
CA TYR A 63 22.25 13.97 -12.90
C TYR A 63 22.08 15.04 -13.98
N TRP A 64 20.85 15.45 -14.30
CA TRP A 64 20.58 16.47 -15.30
C TRP A 64 21.13 17.84 -14.92
N SER A 65 21.03 18.23 -13.65
CA SER A 65 21.58 19.51 -13.17
C SER A 65 23.09 19.60 -13.31
N ASN A 66 23.81 18.48 -13.20
CA ASN A 66 25.28 18.46 -13.20
C ASN A 66 25.88 18.13 -14.58
N HIS A 67 25.18 17.37 -15.42
CA HIS A 67 25.74 16.83 -16.67
C HIS A 67 25.07 17.37 -17.93
N CYS A 68 23.91 18.01 -17.83
CA CYS A 68 23.20 18.55 -18.98
C CYS A 68 23.20 20.08 -18.91
N ALA A 69 23.64 20.74 -19.98
CA ALA A 69 23.49 22.18 -20.14
C ALA A 69 22.02 22.49 -20.45
N THR A 70 21.21 22.74 -19.41
CA THR A 70 19.79 23.06 -19.57
C THR A 70 19.56 24.56 -19.45
N THR A 71 18.89 25.16 -20.42
CA THR A 71 18.57 26.61 -20.47
C THR A 71 17.08 26.85 -20.18
N PHE A 72 16.56 26.27 -19.10
CA PHE A 72 15.13 26.38 -18.74
C PHE A 72 14.62 27.83 -18.64
N LYS A 73 15.44 28.74 -18.13
CA LYS A 73 15.08 30.15 -17.95
C LYS A 73 15.02 30.95 -19.25
N GLU A 74 15.74 30.52 -20.29
CA GLU A 74 15.88 31.26 -21.55
C GLU A 74 14.95 30.68 -22.62
N ASP A 75 14.85 29.36 -22.71
CA ASP A 75 14.21 28.68 -23.85
C ASP A 75 12.85 28.02 -23.52
N GLY A 76 12.42 28.09 -22.26
CA GLY A 76 11.15 27.54 -21.78
C GLY A 76 11.08 26.01 -21.69
N LEU A 77 9.90 25.50 -21.34
CA LEU A 77 9.69 24.09 -20.98
C LEU A 77 9.92 23.11 -22.15
N TRP A 78 9.50 23.44 -23.36
CA TRP A 78 9.60 22.54 -24.52
C TRP A 78 11.06 22.29 -24.92
N THR A 79 11.88 23.34 -24.93
CA THR A 79 13.31 23.24 -25.23
C THR A 79 14.03 22.49 -24.12
N TYR A 80 13.67 22.74 -22.85
CA TYR A 80 14.18 21.99 -21.71
C TYR A 80 13.92 20.48 -21.81
N LEU A 81 12.70 20.07 -22.20
CA LEU A 81 12.38 18.65 -22.40
C LEU A 81 13.21 18.04 -23.55
N ASN A 82 13.37 18.75 -24.66
CA ASN A 82 14.22 18.29 -25.76
C ASN A 82 15.70 18.15 -25.35
N GLN A 83 16.22 19.10 -24.58
CA GLN A 83 17.60 19.06 -24.06
C GLN A 83 17.82 17.87 -23.11
N ILE A 84 16.85 17.57 -22.24
CA ILE A 84 16.90 16.39 -21.36
C ILE A 84 16.91 15.10 -22.16
N VAL A 85 15.99 14.97 -23.12
CA VAL A 85 15.89 13.79 -23.99
C VAL A 85 17.19 13.58 -24.78
N ALA A 86 17.74 14.66 -25.33
CA ALA A 86 18.99 14.62 -26.09
C ALA A 86 20.20 14.28 -25.21
N CYS A 87 20.22 14.75 -23.95
CA CYS A 87 21.32 14.52 -23.02
C CYS A 87 21.41 13.05 -22.57
N SER A 88 20.28 12.46 -22.16
CA SER A 88 20.21 11.02 -21.87
C SER A 88 18.77 10.50 -21.91
N PRO A 89 18.35 9.81 -22.99
CA PRO A 89 17.02 9.23 -23.07
C PRO A 89 16.84 8.08 -22.07
N TRP A 90 17.94 7.41 -21.69
CA TRP A 90 17.93 6.35 -20.68
C TRP A 90 17.53 6.87 -19.29
N VAL A 91 18.10 8.00 -18.86
CA VAL A 91 17.75 8.58 -17.55
C VAL A 91 16.30 9.04 -17.53
N LEU A 92 15.79 9.57 -18.65
CA LEU A 92 14.37 9.91 -18.77
C LEU A 92 13.47 8.67 -18.64
N TYR A 93 13.83 7.56 -19.30
CA TYR A 93 13.10 6.30 -19.17
C TYR A 93 13.07 5.81 -17.71
N ILE A 94 14.21 5.84 -17.02
CA ILE A 94 14.28 5.48 -15.60
C ILE A 94 13.43 6.42 -14.73
N LEU A 95 13.44 7.74 -15.00
CA LEU A 95 12.58 8.68 -14.29
C LEU A 95 11.10 8.34 -14.48
N MET A 96 10.67 8.06 -15.71
CA MET A 96 9.26 7.73 -16.01
C MET A 96 8.83 6.48 -15.26
N LEU A 97 9.66 5.43 -15.28
CA LEU A 97 9.41 4.18 -14.56
C LEU A 97 9.38 4.40 -13.04
N ALA A 98 10.34 5.14 -12.50
CA ALA A 98 10.40 5.46 -11.08
C ALA A 98 9.21 6.32 -10.63
N THR A 99 8.77 7.27 -11.46
CA THR A 99 7.60 8.13 -11.16
C THR A 99 6.31 7.33 -11.18
N PHE A 100 6.14 6.45 -12.19
CA PHE A 100 5.03 5.51 -12.22
C PHE A 100 5.04 4.69 -10.94
N HIS A 101 6.18 4.08 -10.58
CA HIS A 101 6.27 3.22 -9.42
C HIS A 101 6.11 3.95 -8.08
N PHE A 102 6.61 5.18 -7.97
CA PHE A 102 6.45 6.03 -6.80
C PHE A 102 4.97 6.39 -6.57
N SER A 103 4.26 6.77 -7.63
CA SER A 103 2.87 7.22 -7.54
C SER A 103 1.92 6.14 -7.01
N TRP A 104 1.89 4.95 -7.65
CA TRP A 104 0.97 3.88 -7.25
C TRP A 104 1.36 3.28 -5.88
N SER A 105 2.66 3.08 -5.59
CA SER A 105 3.11 2.53 -4.31
C SER A 105 2.76 3.45 -3.14
N THR A 106 2.99 4.76 -3.29
CA THR A 106 2.65 5.75 -2.27
C THR A 106 1.14 5.86 -2.09
N PHE A 107 0.37 5.86 -3.18
CA PHE A 107 -1.10 5.83 -3.09
C PHE A 107 -1.60 4.61 -2.33
N LEU A 108 -1.10 3.41 -2.66
CA LEU A 108 -1.48 2.18 -1.96
C LEU A 108 -1.06 2.19 -0.50
N LEU A 109 0.14 2.67 -0.20
CA LEU A 109 0.66 2.79 1.17
C LEU A 109 -0.24 3.69 2.02
N LEU A 110 -0.54 4.89 1.53
CA LEU A 110 -1.40 5.85 2.25
C LEU A 110 -2.80 5.29 2.46
N ASN A 111 -3.39 4.66 1.44
CA ASN A 111 -4.71 4.03 1.57
C ASN A 111 -4.71 2.88 2.57
N GLN A 112 -3.68 2.03 2.56
CA GLN A 112 -3.58 0.89 3.47
C GLN A 112 -3.37 1.38 4.91
N LEU A 113 -2.44 2.32 5.14
CA LEU A 113 -2.21 2.93 6.45
C LEU A 113 -3.48 3.62 6.96
N PHE A 114 -4.21 4.33 6.10
CA PHE A 114 -5.47 4.96 6.50
C PHE A 114 -6.51 3.91 6.92
N GLN A 115 -6.67 2.83 6.16
CA GLN A 115 -7.62 1.75 6.46
C GLN A 115 -7.27 1.02 7.76
N ILE A 116 -5.99 0.69 7.93
CA ILE A 116 -5.49 0.04 9.14
C ILE A 116 -5.71 0.97 10.34
N ALA A 117 -5.20 2.20 10.28
CA ALA A 117 -5.18 3.08 11.43
C ALA A 117 -6.57 3.61 11.80
N PHE A 118 -7.36 4.11 10.84
CA PHE A 118 -8.61 4.80 11.14
C PHE A 118 -9.86 3.94 11.05
N LEU A 119 -9.81 2.81 10.34
CA LEU A 119 -10.98 1.94 10.13
C LEU A 119 -10.81 0.55 10.77
N GLY A 120 -9.58 0.07 11.01
CA GLY A 120 -9.33 -1.30 11.47
C GLY A 120 -9.69 -2.38 10.43
N LEU A 121 -9.86 -1.99 9.16
CA LEU A 121 -10.37 -2.85 8.08
C LEU A 121 -9.28 -3.25 7.09
N THR A 122 -9.44 -4.41 6.46
CA THR A 122 -8.70 -4.78 5.25
C THR A 122 -9.36 -4.21 4.00
N SER A 123 -8.63 -4.17 2.89
CA SER A 123 -9.12 -3.69 1.59
C SER A 123 -10.31 -4.50 1.10
N HIS A 124 -10.25 -5.83 1.24
CA HIS A 124 -11.37 -6.71 0.92
C HIS A 124 -12.61 -6.36 1.75
N GLU A 125 -12.47 -6.22 3.08
CA GLU A 125 -13.60 -5.90 3.97
C GLU A 125 -14.23 -4.55 3.65
N ARG A 126 -13.42 -3.53 3.39
CA ARG A 126 -13.91 -2.22 2.96
C ARG A 126 -14.75 -2.33 1.70
N ILE A 127 -14.26 -3.05 0.68
CA ILE A 127 -14.98 -3.24 -0.58
C ILE A 127 -16.28 -4.03 -0.36
N SER A 128 -16.25 -5.10 0.44
CA SER A 128 -17.44 -5.88 0.78
C SER A 128 -18.50 -5.04 1.48
N LEU A 129 -18.13 -4.23 2.48
CA LEU A 129 -19.04 -3.34 3.19
C LEU A 129 -19.62 -2.26 2.27
N LEU A 130 -18.80 -1.67 1.38
CA LEU A 130 -19.27 -0.69 0.40
C LEU A 130 -20.28 -1.31 -0.59
N LYS A 131 -20.03 -2.53 -1.05
CA LYS A 131 -20.98 -3.27 -1.90
C LYS A 131 -22.29 -3.55 -1.16
N GLN A 132 -22.22 -3.97 0.10
CA GLN A 132 -23.40 -4.22 0.92
C GLN A 132 -24.22 -2.94 1.17
N SER A 133 -23.56 -1.82 1.47
CA SER A 133 -24.23 -0.53 1.68
C SER A 133 -24.98 -0.06 0.43
N LYS A 134 -24.41 -0.26 -0.77
CA LYS A 134 -25.09 0.03 -2.03
C LYS A 134 -26.37 -0.80 -2.21
N HIS A 135 -26.36 -2.06 -1.78
CA HIS A 135 -27.51 -2.95 -1.91
C HIS A 135 -28.62 -2.67 -0.89
N MET A 136 -28.24 -2.36 0.36
CA MET A 136 -29.17 -2.20 1.48
C MET A 136 -29.88 -0.82 1.54
N LYS A 137 -29.58 0.12 0.62
CA LYS A 137 -30.06 1.53 0.64
C LYS A 137 -29.86 2.25 1.98
N GLN A 138 -29.01 1.73 2.86
CA GLN A 138 -28.73 2.26 4.19
C GLN A 138 -27.24 2.64 4.26
N THR A 139 -26.96 3.81 4.82
CA THR A 139 -25.61 4.34 4.99
C THR A 139 -24.90 3.61 6.13
N LEU A 140 -24.17 2.54 5.80
CA LEU A 140 -23.30 1.87 6.77
C LEU A 140 -22.06 2.74 7.02
N SER A 141 -21.80 3.06 8.29
CA SER A 141 -20.58 3.78 8.66
C SER A 141 -19.38 2.81 8.67
N LEU A 142 -18.42 3.02 7.77
CA LEU A 142 -17.17 2.25 7.73
C LEU A 142 -16.30 2.39 8.98
N ARG A 143 -16.55 3.43 9.80
CA ARG A 143 -15.86 3.63 11.08
C ARG A 143 -16.52 2.88 12.24
N LYS A 144 -17.82 2.56 12.16
CA LYS A 144 -18.55 1.86 13.22
C LYS A 144 -18.57 0.36 12.94
N THR A 145 -17.39 -0.25 13.00
CA THR A 145 -17.24 -1.70 12.88
C THR A 145 -16.70 -2.27 14.19
N PRO A 146 -16.99 -3.54 14.54
CA PRO A 146 -16.45 -4.16 15.75
C PRO A 146 -14.92 -4.32 15.71
N TYR A 147 -14.29 -4.05 14.56
CA TYR A 147 -12.85 -4.14 14.35
C TYR A 147 -12.12 -2.82 14.57
N ASN A 148 -12.84 -1.69 14.64
CA ASN A 148 -12.24 -0.39 14.84
C ASN A 148 -12.16 -0.06 16.34
N LEU A 149 -10.99 -0.23 16.93
CA LEU A 149 -10.75 0.01 18.36
C LEU A 149 -10.12 1.39 18.64
N GLY A 150 -10.00 2.22 17.60
CA GLY A 150 -9.36 3.53 17.67
C GLY A 150 -7.94 3.52 17.13
N PHE A 151 -7.44 4.70 16.75
CA PHE A 151 -6.20 4.86 15.97
C PHE A 151 -5.00 4.12 16.56
N MET A 152 -4.73 4.32 17.86
CA MET A 152 -3.57 3.73 18.52
C MET A 152 -3.71 2.22 18.68
N GLN A 153 -4.88 1.74 19.08
CA GLN A 153 -5.12 0.31 19.27
C GLN A 153 -5.05 -0.45 17.93
N ASN A 154 -5.65 0.11 16.87
CA ASN A 154 -5.61 -0.51 15.54
C ASN A 154 -4.17 -0.67 15.02
N LEU A 155 -3.32 0.34 15.22
CA LEU A 155 -1.92 0.28 14.84
C LEU A 155 -1.14 -0.71 15.70
N ALA A 156 -1.36 -0.69 17.02
CA ALA A 156 -0.73 -1.64 17.95
C ALA A 156 -1.10 -3.09 17.61
N ASP A 157 -2.37 -3.37 17.35
CA ASP A 157 -2.88 -4.68 16.94
C ASP A 157 -2.33 -5.12 15.57
N PHE A 158 -2.17 -4.18 14.64
CA PHE A 158 -1.65 -4.48 13.31
C PHE A 158 -0.15 -4.79 13.33
N PHE A 159 0.66 -3.95 13.96
CA PHE A 159 2.11 -4.13 14.04
C PHE A 159 2.55 -5.06 15.17
N GLN A 160 1.60 -5.56 15.97
CA GLN A 160 1.86 -6.33 17.19
C GLN A 160 2.85 -5.61 18.12
N CYS A 161 2.75 -4.29 18.21
CA CYS A 161 3.65 -3.44 18.98
C CYS A 161 2.96 -2.97 20.26
N GLY A 162 3.58 -3.19 21.41
CA GLY A 162 3.05 -2.79 22.70
C GLY A 162 3.23 -1.31 23.06
N CYS A 163 3.85 -0.51 22.19
CA CYS A 163 4.20 0.91 22.44
C CYS A 163 4.73 1.15 23.87
N PHE A 164 5.84 0.48 24.24
CA PHE A 164 6.43 0.56 25.59
C PHE A 164 5.48 0.19 26.76
N GLY A 165 4.47 -0.64 26.51
CA GLY A 165 3.49 -1.07 27.51
C GLY A 165 2.24 -0.20 27.62
N LEU A 166 2.12 0.86 26.81
CA LEU A 166 0.96 1.75 26.78
C LEU A 166 -0.26 1.11 26.11
N VAL A 167 -0.05 0.11 25.25
CA VAL A 167 -1.12 -0.57 24.52
C VAL A 167 -0.85 -2.07 24.54
N LYS A 168 -1.85 -2.87 24.96
CA LYS A 168 -1.77 -4.33 24.84
C LYS A 168 -2.40 -4.74 23.51
N PRO A 169 -1.63 -5.29 22.55
CA PRO A 169 -2.20 -5.78 21.32
C PRO A 169 -3.15 -6.95 21.61
N CYS A 170 -4.30 -6.98 20.96
CA CYS A 170 -5.23 -8.08 21.06
C CYS A 170 -4.65 -9.30 20.35
N VAL A 171 -4.28 -10.33 21.12
CA VAL A 171 -3.81 -11.60 20.57
C VAL A 171 -5.02 -12.39 20.09
N VAL A 172 -5.24 -12.39 18.78
CA VAL A 172 -6.22 -13.27 18.13
C VAL A 172 -5.46 -14.50 17.64
N ASP A 173 -5.90 -15.68 18.06
CA ASP A 173 -5.38 -16.93 17.52
C ASP A 173 -5.96 -17.16 16.12
N TRP A 174 -5.10 -17.03 15.12
CA TRP A 174 -5.43 -17.23 13.72
C TRP A 174 -5.12 -18.65 13.23
N THR A 175 -4.60 -19.50 14.11
CA THR A 175 -4.07 -20.84 13.81
C THR A 175 -4.96 -21.98 14.31
N SER A 176 -5.96 -21.69 15.15
CA SER A 176 -6.96 -22.65 15.66
C SER A 176 -8.26 -22.74 14.88
#